data_AF-A0A349F8G7-F1
#
_entry.id   AF-A0A349F8G7-F1
#
_cell.length_a   1.000
_cell.length_b   1.000
_cell.length_c   1.000
_cell.angle_alpha   90.00
_cell.angle_beta   90.00
_cell.angle_gamma   90.00
#
_symmetry.space_group_name_H-M   'P 1'
#
loop_
_entity.id
_entity.type
_entity.pdbx_description
1 polymer ?
#
loop_
_entity_poly.entity_id
_entity_poly.type
_entity_poly.pdbx_seq_one_letter_code
_entity_poly.pdbx_strand_id
1 'polypeptide(L)'
;MNVTIITACPSGVANSIIAAGLLKKAAQNLGWTAHIECQSNIVKSDPVSKAQIEQSDFILIAANREVDDSRFVGKKVARASIEQVIQHAEQVLTYSSETAEILSTSAVLPTSSNSSSQKIVAITACPTGVAHTFMAAEALETHAKKMGHQIKVETRGSVGAKNQLTDQDIADADLVIIAADIEVPLDRFNGKPLYKTSTGLALKKTDQEISNAFSLAVPYQSTGSGASASASEEKKGVYKHLMTGVSHMLPVVVA
;
A
#
# COMPACT_ATOMS: atom_id res chain seq x y z
N MET A 1 -14.31 -26.10 -22.02
CA MET A 1 -15.09 -25.52 -20.91
C MET A 1 -15.42 -24.08 -21.26
N ASN A 2 -16.56 -23.58 -20.79
CA ASN A 2 -16.98 -22.20 -20.90
C ASN A 2 -16.81 -21.53 -19.55
N VAL A 3 -16.05 -20.45 -19.49
CA VAL A 3 -15.80 -19.69 -18.25
C VAL A 3 -16.22 -18.24 -18.45
N THR A 4 -16.96 -17.70 -17.49
CA THR A 4 -17.17 -16.25 -17.38
C THR A 4 -16.16 -15.70 -16.38
N ILE A 5 -15.45 -14.65 -16.75
CA ILE A 5 -14.35 -14.08 -15.99
C ILE A 5 -14.64 -12.61 -15.72
N ILE A 6 -14.61 -12.21 -14.46
CA ILE A 6 -14.71 -10.80 -14.06
C ILE A 6 -13.35 -10.36 -13.55
N THR A 7 -12.79 -9.28 -14.12
CA THR A 7 -11.54 -8.68 -13.62
C THR A 7 -11.79 -7.30 -13.05
N ALA A 8 -11.34 -7.04 -11.81
CA ALA A 8 -11.51 -5.74 -11.16
C ALA A 8 -10.36 -5.42 -10.18
N CYS A 9 -9.63 -4.33 -10.40
CA CYS A 9 -8.51 -3.91 -9.57
C CYS A 9 -8.67 -2.43 -9.13
N PRO A 10 -8.51 -2.09 -7.82
CA PRO A 10 -8.63 -0.72 -7.34
C PRO A 10 -7.46 0.16 -7.79
N SER A 11 -6.31 -0.44 -8.17
CA SER A 11 -5.12 0.30 -8.60
C SER A 11 -5.28 1.04 -9.93
N GLY A 12 -6.34 0.76 -10.70
CA GLY A 12 -6.68 1.47 -11.92
C GLY A 12 -6.08 0.81 -13.17
N VAL A 13 -6.94 0.67 -14.19
CA VAL A 13 -6.64 0.55 -15.63
C VAL A 13 -5.80 -0.65 -16.06
N ALA A 14 -4.49 -0.64 -15.78
CA ALA A 14 -3.55 -1.55 -16.42
C ALA A 14 -3.72 -2.99 -15.93
N ASN A 15 -3.84 -3.17 -14.62
CA ASN A 15 -3.83 -4.51 -14.03
C ASN A 15 -5.10 -5.31 -14.36
N SER A 16 -6.29 -4.67 -14.39
CA SER A 16 -7.52 -5.34 -14.81
C SER A 16 -7.47 -5.80 -16.28
N ILE A 17 -6.90 -4.96 -17.16
CA ILE A 17 -6.77 -5.24 -18.60
C ILE A 17 -5.71 -6.32 -18.85
N ILE A 18 -4.56 -6.23 -18.17
CA ILE A 18 -3.50 -7.23 -18.27
C ILE A 18 -4.02 -8.58 -17.76
N ALA A 19 -4.68 -8.63 -16.61
CA ALA A 19 -5.28 -9.84 -16.07
C ALA A 19 -6.32 -10.43 -17.04
N ALA A 20 -7.18 -9.59 -17.62
CA ALA A 20 -8.14 -10.03 -18.63
C ALA A 20 -7.44 -10.63 -19.86
N GLY A 21 -6.38 -10.00 -20.35
CA GLY A 21 -5.58 -10.50 -21.48
C GLY A 21 -4.88 -11.82 -21.18
N LEU A 22 -4.28 -11.95 -19.99
CA LEU A 22 -3.62 -13.17 -19.54
C LEU A 22 -4.60 -14.32 -19.39
N LEU A 23 -5.77 -14.08 -18.75
CA LEU A 23 -6.82 -15.08 -18.60
C LEU A 23 -7.43 -15.48 -19.94
N LYS A 24 -7.59 -14.54 -20.87
CA LYS A 24 -8.03 -14.85 -22.24
C LYS A 24 -7.06 -15.80 -22.94
N LYS A 25 -5.76 -15.49 -22.88
CA LYS A 25 -4.72 -16.31 -23.48
C LYS A 25 -4.62 -17.68 -22.81
N ALA A 26 -4.70 -17.73 -21.49
CA ALA A 26 -4.67 -18.98 -20.73
C ALA A 26 -5.89 -19.87 -21.05
N ALA A 27 -7.09 -19.30 -21.13
CA ALA A 27 -8.27 -20.04 -21.56
C ALA A 27 -8.12 -20.59 -22.99
N GLN A 28 -7.56 -19.81 -23.91
CA GLN A 28 -7.27 -20.29 -25.28
C GLN A 28 -6.28 -21.46 -25.29
N ASN A 29 -5.21 -21.39 -24.49
CA ASN A 29 -4.25 -22.49 -24.36
C ASN A 29 -4.90 -23.78 -23.83
N LEU A 30 -5.84 -23.65 -22.90
CA LEU A 30 -6.59 -24.78 -22.34
C LEU A 30 -7.72 -25.28 -23.27
N GLY A 31 -7.94 -24.63 -24.42
CA GLY A 31 -9.05 -24.94 -25.32
C GLY A 31 -10.42 -24.56 -24.74
N TRP A 32 -10.47 -23.55 -23.86
CA TRP A 32 -11.67 -23.06 -23.19
C TRP A 32 -12.19 -21.78 -23.86
N THR A 33 -13.50 -21.57 -23.79
CA THR A 33 -14.15 -20.33 -24.22
C THR A 33 -14.30 -19.41 -23.02
N ALA A 34 -13.65 -18.25 -23.05
CA ALA A 34 -13.72 -17.25 -21.99
C ALA A 34 -14.58 -16.05 -22.39
N HIS A 35 -15.60 -15.74 -21.59
CA HIS A 35 -16.35 -14.49 -21.64
C HIS A 35 -15.83 -13.56 -20.55
N ILE A 36 -15.20 -12.45 -20.94
CA ILE A 36 -14.48 -11.60 -19.98
C ILE A 36 -15.18 -10.25 -19.86
N GLU A 37 -15.52 -9.90 -18.62
CA GLU A 37 -15.91 -8.55 -18.23
C GLU A 37 -14.75 -7.90 -17.47
N CYS A 38 -14.13 -6.90 -18.09
CA CYS A 38 -13.10 -6.10 -17.46
C CYS A 38 -13.73 -4.84 -16.85
N GLN A 39 -13.79 -4.77 -15.52
CA GLN A 39 -14.25 -3.60 -14.80
C GLN A 39 -13.06 -2.65 -14.56
N SER A 40 -13.03 -1.56 -15.32
CA SER A 40 -12.01 -0.52 -15.25
C SER A 40 -12.63 0.88 -15.32
N ASN A 41 -11.93 1.89 -14.80
CA ASN A 41 -12.38 3.30 -14.84
C ASN A 41 -12.04 4.00 -16.18
N ILE A 42 -11.39 3.33 -17.13
CA ILE A 42 -10.95 3.93 -18.40
C ILE A 42 -11.67 3.35 -19.61
N VAL A 43 -11.83 2.03 -19.65
CA VAL A 43 -12.60 1.37 -20.71
C VAL A 43 -13.99 1.11 -20.14
N LYS A 44 -15.01 1.53 -20.90
CA LYS A 44 -16.40 1.20 -20.59
C LYS A 44 -16.52 -0.32 -20.46
N SER A 45 -16.94 -0.79 -19.30
CA SER A 45 -17.16 -2.23 -19.09
C SER A 45 -18.32 -2.67 -19.97
N ASP A 46 -18.10 -3.66 -20.82
CA ASP A 46 -19.17 -4.39 -21.50
C ASP A 46 -19.56 -5.56 -20.60
N PRO A 47 -20.69 -5.47 -19.88
CA PRO A 47 -21.07 -6.49 -18.93
C PRO A 47 -21.40 -7.80 -19.65
N VAL A 48 -20.99 -8.93 -19.06
CA VAL A 48 -21.39 -10.24 -19.58
C VAL A 48 -22.91 -10.40 -19.54
N SER A 49 -23.45 -10.91 -20.65
CA SER A 49 -24.89 -11.13 -20.82
C SER A 49 -25.36 -12.33 -19.99
N LYS A 50 -26.66 -12.36 -19.67
CA LYS A 50 -27.28 -13.49 -18.94
C LYS A 50 -27.06 -14.83 -19.64
N ALA A 51 -27.15 -14.85 -20.98
CA ALA A 51 -26.92 -16.07 -21.77
C ALA A 51 -25.48 -16.61 -21.60
N GLN A 52 -24.48 -15.72 -21.54
CA GLN A 52 -23.09 -16.11 -21.31
C GLN A 52 -22.87 -16.68 -19.91
N ILE A 53 -23.48 -16.06 -18.89
CA ILE A 53 -23.46 -16.55 -17.51
C ILE A 53 -24.14 -17.92 -17.42
N GLU A 54 -25.23 -18.13 -18.15
CA GLU A 54 -25.96 -19.39 -18.17
C GLU A 54 -25.17 -20.53 -18.81
N GLN A 55 -24.48 -20.25 -19.92
CA GLN A 55 -23.66 -21.20 -20.68
C GLN A 55 -22.29 -21.49 -20.05
N SER A 56 -21.93 -20.76 -18.99
CA SER A 56 -20.65 -20.94 -18.30
C SER A 56 -20.70 -22.11 -17.31
N ASP A 57 -19.68 -22.94 -17.35
CA ASP A 57 -19.46 -24.06 -16.43
C ASP A 57 -19.15 -23.53 -15.00
N PHE A 58 -18.41 -22.42 -14.92
CA PHE A 58 -18.14 -21.68 -13.70
C PHE A 58 -17.84 -20.21 -13.99
N ILE A 59 -17.87 -19.40 -12.93
CA ILE A 59 -17.53 -17.98 -12.93
C ILE A 59 -16.24 -17.80 -12.15
N LEU A 60 -15.24 -17.14 -12.75
CA LEU A 60 -14.03 -16.70 -12.06
C LEU A 60 -14.13 -15.20 -11.78
N ILE A 61 -14.11 -14.82 -10.51
CA ILE A 61 -13.98 -13.42 -10.10
C ILE A 61 -12.52 -13.19 -9.70
N ALA A 62 -11.75 -12.60 -10.61
CA ALA A 62 -10.37 -12.20 -10.39
C ALA A 62 -10.33 -10.72 -9.98
N ALA A 63 -10.36 -10.44 -8.67
CA ALA A 63 -10.52 -9.07 -8.20
C ALA A 63 -9.74 -8.75 -6.92
N ASN A 64 -9.35 -7.49 -6.78
CA ASN A 64 -8.78 -6.90 -5.56
C ASN A 64 -9.68 -5.79 -5.00
N ARG A 65 -10.94 -5.73 -5.45
CA ARG A 65 -11.99 -4.84 -4.96
C ARG A 65 -13.32 -5.57 -5.00
N GLU A 66 -14.32 -5.00 -4.35
CA GLU A 66 -15.68 -5.53 -4.39
C GLU A 66 -16.23 -5.53 -5.83
N VAL A 67 -16.88 -6.64 -6.16
CA VAL A 67 -17.60 -6.89 -7.41
C VAL A 67 -19.03 -7.27 -7.04
N ASP A 68 -19.99 -6.78 -7.81
CA ASP A 68 -21.39 -7.18 -7.64
C ASP A 68 -21.59 -8.62 -8.13
N ASP A 69 -21.80 -9.52 -7.17
CA ASP A 69 -21.94 -10.95 -7.40
C ASP A 69 -23.41 -11.40 -7.45
N SER A 70 -24.35 -10.46 -7.28
CA SER A 70 -25.80 -10.74 -7.24
C SER A 70 -26.30 -11.52 -8.45
N ARG A 71 -25.70 -11.27 -9.61
CA ARG A 71 -26.01 -11.93 -10.90
C ARG A 71 -25.43 -13.32 -11.07
N PHE A 72 -24.56 -13.77 -10.17
CA PHE A 72 -23.94 -15.10 -10.19
C PHE A 72 -24.52 -16.05 -9.15
N VAL A 73 -25.54 -15.62 -8.39
CA VAL A 73 -26.22 -16.48 -7.41
C VAL A 73 -26.78 -17.73 -8.11
N GLY A 74 -26.49 -18.90 -7.54
CA GLY A 74 -26.82 -20.21 -8.10
C GLY A 74 -25.81 -20.76 -9.12
N LYS A 75 -24.75 -20.01 -9.47
CA LYS A 75 -23.65 -20.48 -10.31
C LYS A 75 -22.46 -20.94 -9.48
N LYS A 76 -21.62 -21.80 -10.06
CA LYS A 76 -20.31 -22.14 -9.49
C LYS A 76 -19.39 -20.94 -9.62
N VAL A 77 -18.85 -20.45 -8.51
CA VAL A 77 -18.01 -19.25 -8.45
C VAL A 77 -16.70 -19.60 -7.76
N ALA A 78 -15.59 -19.20 -8.38
CA ALA A 78 -14.25 -19.20 -7.81
C ALA A 78 -13.70 -17.77 -7.75
N ARG A 79 -12.83 -17.50 -6.78
CA ARG A 79 -12.22 -16.18 -6.58
C ARG A 79 -10.71 -16.27 -6.60
N ALA A 80 -10.07 -15.27 -7.19
CA ALA A 80 -8.62 -15.13 -7.22
C ALA A 80 -8.21 -13.66 -7.13
N SER A 81 -6.99 -13.38 -6.68
CA SER A 81 -6.42 -12.03 -6.75
C SER A 81 -5.87 -11.75 -8.14
N ILE A 82 -5.82 -10.47 -8.53
CA ILE A 82 -5.19 -10.04 -9.78
C ILE A 82 -3.69 -10.38 -9.79
N GLU A 83 -3.02 -10.34 -8.64
CA GLU A 83 -1.61 -10.72 -8.54
C GLU A 83 -1.38 -12.21 -8.85
N GLN A 84 -2.22 -13.10 -8.30
CA GLN A 84 -2.18 -14.53 -8.63
C GLN A 84 -2.39 -14.77 -10.12
N VAL A 85 -3.31 -14.02 -10.75
CA VAL A 85 -3.55 -14.09 -12.19
C VAL A 85 -2.34 -13.62 -13.00
N ILE A 86 -1.72 -12.50 -12.60
CA ILE A 86 -0.55 -11.96 -13.30
C ILE A 86 0.61 -12.95 -13.28
N GLN A 87 0.81 -13.65 -12.15
CA GLN A 87 1.90 -14.62 -11.99
C GLN A 87 1.58 -15.96 -12.65
N HIS A 88 0.33 -16.46 -12.52
CA HIS A 88 -0.02 -17.85 -12.80
C HIS A 88 -1.43 -18.05 -13.42
N ALA A 89 -1.79 -17.28 -14.44
CA ALA A 89 -3.13 -17.29 -15.05
C ALA A 89 -3.71 -18.68 -15.41
N GLU A 90 -2.92 -19.57 -16.02
CA GLU A 90 -3.38 -20.90 -16.42
C GLU A 90 -3.69 -21.79 -15.20
N GLN A 91 -2.81 -21.78 -14.20
CA GLN A 91 -3.02 -22.51 -12.95
C GLN A 91 -4.23 -21.99 -12.19
N VAL A 92 -4.44 -20.66 -12.18
CA VAL A 92 -5.64 -20.06 -11.58
C VAL A 92 -6.90 -20.58 -12.26
N LEU A 93 -6.93 -20.69 -13.59
CA LEU A 93 -8.09 -21.22 -14.31
C LEU A 93 -8.35 -22.70 -13.99
N THR A 94 -7.31 -23.54 -14.03
CA THR A 94 -7.44 -24.97 -13.71
C THR A 94 -7.91 -25.17 -12.27
N TYR A 95 -7.23 -24.54 -11.30
CA TYR A 95 -7.61 -24.62 -9.88
C TYR A 95 -9.03 -24.12 -9.65
N SER A 96 -9.40 -22.98 -10.24
CA SER A 96 -10.74 -22.41 -10.13
C SER A 96 -11.82 -23.32 -10.70
N SER A 97 -11.54 -24.07 -11.76
CA SER A 97 -12.50 -25.02 -12.33
C SER A 97 -12.79 -26.21 -11.40
N GLU A 98 -11.83 -26.58 -10.56
CA GLU A 98 -11.93 -27.67 -9.60
C GLU A 98 -12.53 -27.23 -8.27
N THR A 99 -12.23 -26.01 -7.83
CA THR A 99 -12.64 -25.48 -6.50
C THR A 99 -13.83 -24.53 -6.55
N ALA A 100 -14.45 -24.28 -7.70
CA ALA A 100 -15.60 -23.40 -7.79
C ALA A 100 -16.82 -23.97 -7.04
N GLU A 101 -17.40 -23.19 -6.14
CA GLU A 101 -18.53 -23.58 -5.30
C GLU A 101 -19.81 -22.83 -5.68
N ILE A 102 -20.97 -23.45 -5.44
CA ILE A 102 -22.26 -22.83 -5.77
C ILE A 102 -22.53 -21.64 -4.85
N LEU A 103 -22.66 -20.46 -5.43
CA LEU A 103 -22.98 -19.23 -4.71
C LEU A 103 -24.44 -19.26 -4.24
N SER A 104 -24.67 -19.68 -3.00
CA SER A 104 -26.03 -19.97 -2.47
C SER A 104 -26.74 -18.74 -1.88
N THR A 105 -26.00 -17.71 -1.49
CA THR A 105 -26.49 -16.38 -1.15
C THR A 105 -25.46 -15.37 -1.67
N SER A 106 -25.80 -14.07 -1.77
CA SER A 106 -24.79 -13.02 -1.90
C SER A 106 -23.97 -13.00 -0.61
N ALA A 107 -23.08 -13.97 -0.49
CA ALA A 107 -22.19 -14.12 0.62
C ALA A 107 -21.11 -13.07 0.41
N VAL A 108 -21.27 -11.93 1.08
CA VAL A 108 -20.12 -11.20 1.61
C VAL A 108 -19.35 -12.24 2.42
N LEU A 109 -18.39 -12.91 1.78
CA LEU A 109 -17.48 -13.80 2.47
C LEU A 109 -16.79 -12.97 3.55
N PRO A 110 -16.67 -13.49 4.80
CA PRO A 110 -15.75 -12.91 5.76
C PRO A 110 -14.37 -13.06 5.13
N THR A 111 -13.81 -11.92 4.70
CA THR A 111 -12.46 -11.86 4.19
C THR A 111 -11.56 -12.32 5.33
N SER A 112 -10.94 -13.49 5.20
CA SER A 112 -9.71 -13.78 5.96
C SER A 112 -8.57 -12.97 5.32
N SER A 113 -8.73 -11.66 5.36
CA SER A 113 -7.65 -10.70 5.47
C SER A 113 -7.90 -10.03 6.80
N ASN A 114 -6.92 -10.05 7.70
CA ASN A 114 -6.83 -8.98 8.69
C ASN A 114 -6.58 -7.66 7.94
N SER A 115 -7.59 -7.16 7.25
CA SER A 115 -7.70 -5.77 6.83
C SER A 115 -8.63 -5.09 7.81
N SER A 116 -8.28 -5.17 9.10
CA SER A 116 -8.53 -4.02 9.96
C SER A 116 -7.90 -2.84 9.23
N SER A 117 -8.69 -1.79 8.98
CA SER A 117 -8.16 -0.52 8.49
C SER A 117 -7.03 -0.10 9.41
N GLN A 118 -5.79 -0.39 9.02
CA GLN A 118 -4.63 -0.11 9.87
C GLN A 118 -4.42 1.39 9.91
N LYS A 119 -4.07 1.87 11.11
CA LYS A 119 -3.70 3.27 11.33
C LYS A 119 -2.20 3.41 11.08
N ILE A 120 -1.87 4.10 9.99
CA ILE A 120 -0.50 4.40 9.60
C ILE A 120 -0.18 5.83 10.04
N VAL A 121 0.99 6.02 10.63
CA VAL A 121 1.59 7.35 10.76
C VAL A 121 2.86 7.41 9.93
N ALA A 122 3.11 8.55 9.31
CA ALA A 122 4.31 8.74 8.50
C ALA A 122 5.01 10.07 8.75
N ILE A 123 6.32 10.10 8.52
CA ILE A 123 7.11 11.33 8.42
C ILE A 123 7.71 11.42 7.02
N THR A 124 7.51 12.54 6.34
CA THR A 124 8.27 12.88 5.12
C THR A 124 9.27 13.99 5.39
N ALA A 125 10.51 13.85 4.92
CA ALA A 125 11.52 14.90 5.11
C ALA A 125 12.58 14.94 4.00
N CYS A 126 12.68 16.05 3.27
CA CYS A 126 13.67 16.26 2.20
C CYS A 126 14.49 17.53 2.46
N PRO A 127 15.84 17.52 2.31
CA PRO A 127 16.68 18.69 2.57
C PRO A 127 16.48 19.78 1.51
N THR A 128 16.17 19.40 0.27
CA THR A 128 16.12 20.30 -0.89
C THR A 128 14.79 21.05 -1.03
N GLY A 129 13.98 21.12 0.03
CA GLY A 129 12.83 22.01 0.14
C GLY A 129 11.47 21.34 0.29
N VAL A 130 10.43 22.13 0.07
CA VAL A 130 9.03 21.80 0.35
C VAL A 130 8.41 20.81 -0.64
N ALA A 131 8.85 20.83 -1.90
CA ALA A 131 8.16 20.11 -2.98
C ALA A 131 8.14 18.59 -2.76
N HIS A 132 9.30 17.92 -2.73
CA HIS A 132 9.34 16.47 -2.54
C HIS A 132 8.75 16.02 -1.20
N THR A 133 8.91 16.84 -0.15
CA THR A 133 8.33 16.57 1.17
C THR A 133 6.79 16.51 1.10
N PHE A 134 6.15 17.51 0.48
CA PHE A 134 4.68 17.54 0.33
C PHE A 134 4.18 16.53 -0.70
N MET A 135 4.86 16.39 -1.84
CA MET A 135 4.47 15.44 -2.88
C MET A 135 4.54 13.99 -2.38
N ALA A 136 5.58 13.63 -1.63
CA ALA A 136 5.68 12.30 -1.01
C ALA A 136 4.58 12.08 0.03
N ALA A 137 4.22 13.12 0.80
CA ALA A 137 3.16 13.03 1.80
C ALA A 137 1.79 12.82 1.14
N GLU A 138 1.46 13.62 0.11
CA GLU A 138 0.22 13.49 -0.65
C GLU A 138 0.11 12.13 -1.36
N ALA A 139 1.22 11.64 -1.92
CA ALA A 139 1.26 10.32 -2.53
C ALA A 139 0.96 9.23 -1.50
N LEU A 140 1.64 9.23 -0.36
CA LEU A 140 1.40 8.28 0.74
C LEU A 140 -0.05 8.35 1.23
N GLU A 141 -0.59 9.55 1.42
CA GLU A 141 -1.98 9.74 1.85
C GLU A 141 -2.99 9.15 0.88
N THR A 142 -2.81 9.47 -0.41
CA THR A 142 -3.72 9.06 -1.48
C THR A 142 -3.69 7.54 -1.66
N HIS A 143 -2.49 6.95 -1.69
CA HIS A 143 -2.32 5.53 -1.95
C HIS A 143 -2.70 4.66 -0.74
N ALA A 144 -2.35 5.07 0.49
CA ALA A 144 -2.77 4.31 1.67
C ALA A 144 -4.31 4.33 1.84
N LYS A 145 -4.97 5.47 1.59
CA LYS A 145 -6.45 5.54 1.55
C LYS A 145 -7.04 4.65 0.46
N LYS A 146 -6.41 4.62 -0.73
CA LYS A 146 -6.80 3.73 -1.84
C LYS A 146 -6.67 2.25 -1.48
N MET A 147 -5.74 1.91 -0.59
CA MET A 147 -5.53 0.57 -0.04
C MET A 147 -6.44 0.27 1.19
N GLY A 148 -7.29 1.21 1.63
CA GLY A 148 -8.21 1.02 2.75
C GLY A 148 -7.62 1.32 4.14
N HIS A 149 -6.44 1.92 4.20
CA HIS A 149 -5.77 2.28 5.44
C HIS A 149 -6.04 3.73 5.83
N GLN A 150 -6.04 3.99 7.13
CA GLN A 150 -6.02 5.35 7.66
C GLN A 150 -4.56 5.80 7.73
N ILE A 151 -4.29 7.05 7.36
CA ILE A 151 -2.93 7.57 7.39
C ILE A 151 -2.91 9.03 7.81
N LYS A 152 -1.93 9.38 8.65
CA LYS A 152 -1.58 10.77 8.98
C LYS A 152 -0.10 10.98 8.68
N VAL A 153 0.22 12.01 7.90
CA VAL A 153 1.60 12.30 7.50
C VAL A 153 2.06 13.63 8.08
N GLU A 154 3.12 13.58 8.88
CA GLU A 154 3.87 14.76 9.31
C GLU A 154 4.93 15.10 8.26
N THR A 155 4.99 16.37 7.86
CA THR A 155 5.95 16.84 6.86
C THR A 155 7.02 17.67 7.54
N ARG A 156 8.30 17.48 7.20
CA ARG A 156 9.44 18.23 7.72
C ARG A 156 10.30 18.76 6.58
N GLY A 157 10.22 20.07 6.31
CA GLY A 157 11.01 20.72 5.29
C GLY A 157 11.66 22.01 5.78
N SER A 158 12.16 22.83 4.86
CA SER A 158 12.79 24.13 5.16
C SER A 158 11.85 25.11 5.86
N VAL A 159 10.53 24.94 5.72
CA VAL A 159 9.49 25.75 6.37
C VAL A 159 9.09 25.23 7.76
N GLY A 160 9.80 24.24 8.28
CA GLY A 160 9.50 23.58 9.55
C GLY A 160 8.57 22.37 9.41
N ALA A 161 8.09 21.88 10.56
CA ALA A 161 7.23 20.71 10.62
C ALA A 161 5.74 21.11 10.52
N LYS A 162 4.97 20.46 9.64
CA LYS A 162 3.51 20.62 9.53
C LYS A 162 2.80 19.29 9.74
N ASN A 163 1.53 19.37 10.17
CA ASN A 163 0.68 18.22 10.50
C ASN A 163 1.37 17.26 11.49
N GLN A 164 1.96 17.84 12.54
CA GLN A 164 2.73 17.08 13.53
C GLN A 164 1.91 15.94 14.13
N LEU A 165 2.55 14.78 14.27
CA LEU A 165 1.99 13.63 14.95
C LEU A 165 1.95 13.92 16.45
N THR A 166 0.76 13.75 17.02
CA THR A 166 0.55 13.76 18.46
C THR A 166 0.93 12.40 19.05
N ASP A 167 1.15 12.34 20.36
CA ASP A 167 1.45 11.08 21.03
C ASP A 167 0.31 10.08 20.89
N GLN A 168 -0.95 10.55 20.83
CA GLN A 168 -2.10 9.69 20.57
C GLN A 168 -2.07 9.10 19.16
N ASP A 169 -1.71 9.90 18.14
CA ASP A 169 -1.59 9.38 16.76
C ASP A 169 -0.58 8.24 16.70
N ILE A 170 0.55 8.39 17.41
CA ILE A 170 1.61 7.38 17.46
C ILE A 170 1.15 6.15 18.28
N ALA A 171 0.51 6.36 19.42
CA ALA A 171 0.00 5.29 20.27
C ALA A 171 -1.04 4.43 19.55
N ASP A 172 -1.93 5.05 18.79
CA ASP A 172 -2.95 4.39 17.98
C ASP A 172 -2.41 3.76 16.69
N ALA A 173 -1.19 4.12 16.26
CA ALA A 173 -0.64 3.62 15.01
C ALA A 173 -0.25 2.14 15.10
N ASP A 174 -0.66 1.40 14.07
CA ASP A 174 -0.25 0.01 13.83
C ASP A 174 1.09 -0.05 13.08
N LEU A 175 1.38 0.98 12.27
CA LEU A 175 2.57 1.04 11.40
C LEU A 175 3.12 2.46 11.31
N VAL A 176 4.45 2.58 11.33
CA VAL A 176 5.19 3.84 11.16
C VAL A 176 6.01 3.79 9.87
N ILE A 177 5.83 4.78 8.99
CA ILE A 177 6.62 4.95 7.76
C ILE A 177 7.48 6.21 7.87
N ILE A 178 8.80 6.07 7.76
CA ILE A 178 9.74 7.19 7.74
C ILE A 178 10.31 7.30 6.33
N ALA A 179 9.78 8.24 5.54
CA ALA A 179 10.28 8.58 4.21
C ALA A 179 11.15 9.83 4.29
N ALA A 180 12.44 9.69 4.57
CA ALA A 180 13.30 10.81 4.89
C ALA A 180 14.67 10.71 4.23
N ASP A 181 15.13 11.84 3.69
CA ASP A 181 16.49 12.03 3.14
C ASP A 181 17.36 12.88 4.08
N ILE A 182 16.84 13.18 5.28
CA ILE A 182 17.55 13.82 6.40
C ILE A 182 17.28 13.07 7.71
N GLU A 183 18.10 13.30 8.72
CA GLU A 183 17.85 12.77 10.05
C GLU A 183 16.57 13.35 10.65
N VAL A 184 15.75 12.47 11.20
CA VAL A 184 14.50 12.81 11.91
C VAL A 184 14.53 12.19 13.30
N PRO A 185 14.03 12.88 14.34
CA PRO A 185 13.92 12.30 15.69
C PRO A 185 12.93 11.13 15.70
N LEU A 186 13.36 9.96 16.16
CA LEU A 186 12.56 8.73 16.14
C LEU A 186 12.18 8.18 17.51
N ASP A 187 12.63 8.82 18.60
CA ASP A 187 12.46 8.31 19.97
C ASP A 187 11.00 8.07 20.34
N ARG A 188 10.08 8.87 19.80
CA ARG A 188 8.63 8.74 20.01
C ARG A 188 8.03 7.46 19.42
N PHE A 189 8.71 6.78 18.50
CA PHE A 189 8.24 5.56 17.84
C PHE A 189 8.83 4.29 18.45
N ASN A 190 9.42 4.36 19.64
CA ASN A 190 10.00 3.19 20.31
C ASN A 190 8.94 2.09 20.51
N GLY A 191 9.30 0.85 20.16
CA GLY A 191 8.43 -0.32 20.17
C GLY A 191 7.44 -0.42 19.01
N LYS A 192 7.27 0.61 18.17
CA LYS A 192 6.34 0.57 17.04
C LYS A 192 6.96 -0.10 15.80
N PRO A 193 6.19 -0.88 15.02
CA PRO A 193 6.64 -1.39 13.72
C PRO A 193 7.00 -0.20 12.81
N LEU A 194 8.27 -0.10 12.46
CA LEU A 194 8.81 1.04 11.73
C LEU A 194 9.49 0.57 10.44
N TYR A 195 9.14 1.22 9.34
CA TYR A 195 9.77 1.08 8.04
C TYR A 195 10.44 2.40 7.63
N LYS A 196 11.66 2.33 7.09
CA LYS A 196 12.42 3.50 6.60
C LYS A 196 12.62 3.42 5.09
N THR A 197 12.45 4.54 4.42
CA THR A 197 12.71 4.72 2.98
C THR A 197 13.10 6.17 2.66
N SER A 198 13.39 6.47 1.40
CA SER A 198 13.70 7.82 0.91
C SER A 198 12.45 8.56 0.44
N THR A 199 12.47 9.90 0.42
CA THR A 199 11.32 10.67 -0.10
C THR A 199 11.09 10.41 -1.59
N GLY A 200 12.17 10.20 -2.34
CA GLY A 200 12.11 9.90 -3.77
C GLY A 200 11.44 8.55 -4.07
N LEU A 201 11.69 7.53 -3.26
CA LEU A 201 11.03 6.22 -3.40
C LEU A 201 9.57 6.30 -2.98
N ALA A 202 9.28 6.96 -1.85
CA ALA A 202 7.91 7.15 -1.38
C ALA A 202 7.03 7.91 -2.39
N LEU A 203 7.62 8.79 -3.21
CA LEU A 203 6.92 9.51 -4.27
C LEU A 203 6.78 8.69 -5.57
N LYS A 204 7.84 7.99 -6.01
CA LYS A 204 7.84 7.31 -7.32
C LYS A 204 7.27 5.90 -7.29
N LYS A 205 7.33 5.23 -6.14
CA LYS A 205 7.00 3.82 -5.94
C LYS A 205 6.08 3.62 -4.73
N THR A 206 5.16 4.56 -4.49
CA THR A 206 4.34 4.63 -3.28
C THR A 206 3.65 3.32 -2.90
N ASP A 207 2.99 2.65 -3.85
CA ASP A 207 2.30 1.37 -3.60
C ASP A 207 3.27 0.27 -3.12
N GLN A 208 4.46 0.23 -3.72
CA GLN A 208 5.50 -0.72 -3.36
C GLN A 208 6.05 -0.41 -1.97
N GLU A 209 6.30 0.86 -1.65
CA GLU A 209 6.83 1.26 -0.35
C GLU A 209 5.82 1.04 0.79
N ILE A 210 4.53 1.26 0.56
CA ILE A 210 3.48 0.92 1.54
C ILE A 210 3.41 -0.61 1.75
N SER A 211 3.47 -1.40 0.68
CA SER A 211 3.47 -2.87 0.78
C SER A 211 4.73 -3.41 1.49
N ASN A 212 5.90 -2.81 1.18
CA ASN A 212 7.16 -3.09 1.85
C ASN A 212 7.06 -2.76 3.33
N ALA A 213 6.42 -1.64 3.70
CA ALA A 213 6.25 -1.25 5.09
C ALA A 213 5.46 -2.31 5.88
N PHE A 214 4.39 -2.86 5.32
CA PHE A 214 3.66 -3.96 5.97
C PHE A 214 4.47 -5.26 6.10
N SER A 215 5.39 -5.51 5.18
CA SER A 215 6.14 -6.77 5.13
C SER A 215 7.47 -6.73 5.90
N LEU A 216 8.11 -5.56 5.94
CA LEU A 216 9.49 -5.37 6.37
C LEU A 216 9.62 -4.47 7.61
N ALA A 217 8.53 -3.85 8.08
CA ALA A 217 8.59 -3.06 9.31
C ALA A 217 8.99 -3.94 10.50
N VAL A 218 9.94 -3.43 11.29
CA VAL A 218 10.42 -4.08 12.51
C VAL A 218 10.17 -3.15 13.69
N PRO A 219 9.91 -3.68 14.90
CA PRO A 219 9.80 -2.85 16.09
C PRO A 219 11.05 -1.98 16.26
N TYR A 220 10.88 -0.65 16.24
CA TYR A 220 11.99 0.26 16.43
C TYR A 220 12.45 0.24 17.88
N GLN A 221 13.75 0.13 18.10
CA GLN A 221 14.35 0.29 19.43
C GLN A 221 15.18 1.57 19.42
N SER A 222 14.73 2.59 20.16
CA SER A 222 15.62 3.72 20.44
C SER A 222 16.78 3.22 21.28
N THR A 223 18.01 3.63 20.95
CA THR A 223 19.23 3.30 21.69
C THR A 223 19.31 3.99 23.07
N GLY A 224 18.18 4.43 23.63
CA GLY A 224 18.09 5.06 24.94
C GLY A 224 16.73 4.92 25.60
N SER A 225 16.38 3.73 26.11
CA SER A 225 15.61 3.59 27.36
C SER A 225 15.45 2.13 27.79
N GLY A 226 16.17 1.79 28.85
CA GLY A 226 16.09 0.52 29.54
C GLY A 226 17.05 0.46 30.74
N ALA A 227 16.91 1.37 31.72
CA ALA A 227 17.37 1.14 33.09
C ALA A 227 16.78 2.18 34.04
N SER A 228 16.20 1.67 35.12
CA SER A 228 15.73 2.37 36.32
C SER A 228 16.76 3.32 36.93
N ALA A 229 16.24 4.24 37.74
CA ALA A 229 16.97 5.18 38.58
C ALA A 229 18.27 4.63 39.18
N SER A 230 19.37 5.35 38.96
CA SER A 230 20.57 5.38 39.79
C SER A 230 21.28 6.69 39.52
N ALA A 231 21.47 7.48 40.57
CA ALA A 231 22.20 8.73 40.52
C ALA A 231 23.68 8.48 40.16
N SER A 232 24.20 9.25 39.20
CA SER A 232 25.62 9.62 39.12
C SER A 232 25.77 10.76 38.12
N GLU A 233 26.18 11.92 38.63
CA GLU A 233 26.79 12.99 37.86
C GLU A 233 27.97 12.44 37.03
N GLU A 234 28.07 12.79 35.74
CA GLU A 234 29.29 13.36 35.16
C GLU A 234 29.18 13.64 33.63
N LYS A 235 29.48 14.90 33.29
CA LYS A 235 30.21 15.39 32.10
C LYS A 235 29.74 14.97 30.69
N LYS A 236 28.75 15.71 30.16
CA LYS A 236 28.58 15.95 28.71
C LYS A 236 28.32 17.43 28.34
N GLY A 237 28.78 18.37 29.17
CA GLY A 237 28.60 19.81 28.96
C GLY A 237 29.63 20.49 28.05
N VAL A 238 30.82 19.91 27.86
CA VAL A 238 31.94 20.63 27.20
C VAL A 238 31.88 20.57 25.66
N TYR A 239 31.34 19.51 25.07
CA TYR A 239 31.35 19.33 23.61
C TYR A 239 30.35 20.19 22.84
N LYS A 240 29.32 20.75 23.50
CA LYS A 240 28.31 21.61 22.87
C LYS A 240 28.79 23.05 22.68
N HIS A 241 29.78 23.49 23.45
CA HIS A 241 30.34 24.85 23.38
C HIS A 241 31.58 24.96 22.48
N LEU A 242 32.17 23.83 22.06
CA LEU A 242 33.29 23.79 21.11
C LEU A 242 32.85 23.91 19.64
N MET A 243 31.57 23.68 19.33
CA MET A 243 31.04 23.70 17.96
C MET A 243 30.26 24.99 17.61
N THR A 244 30.20 25.96 18.52
CA THR A 244 29.50 27.24 18.30
C THR A 244 30.42 28.45 18.40
N GLY A 245 31.73 28.30 18.23
CA GLY A 245 32.66 29.41 18.40
C GLY A 245 33.93 29.30 17.58
N VAL A 246 33.88 29.73 16.32
CA VAL A 246 34.81 30.73 15.74
C VAL A 246 34.08 31.43 14.60
N SER A 247 33.85 32.73 14.82
CA SER A 247 33.40 33.76 13.86
C SER A 247 34.54 34.16 12.91
N HIS A 248 34.24 35.07 11.96
CA HIS A 248 35.11 35.81 11.01
C HIS A 248 35.30 35.10 9.65
N MET A 249 35.10 35.69 8.46
CA MET A 249 34.91 37.07 8.01
C MET A 249 34.39 37.01 6.56
N LEU A 250 33.34 37.76 6.20
CA LEU A 250 32.90 37.94 4.80
C LEU A 250 33.88 38.88 4.07
N PRO A 251 34.51 38.51 2.95
CA PRO A 251 35.15 39.50 2.09
C PRO A 251 34.10 40.06 1.11
N VAL A 252 33.78 41.33 1.29
CA VAL A 252 33.20 42.20 0.27
C VAL A 252 34.29 42.47 -0.77
N VAL A 253 33.99 42.28 -2.05
CA VAL A 253 34.82 42.78 -3.16
C VAL A 253 33.99 43.81 -3.92
N VAL A 254 34.49 45.04 -3.93
CA VAL A 254 34.11 46.10 -4.87
C VAL A 254 35.42 46.61 -5.49
N ALA A 255 35.57 46.38 -6.79
CA ALA A 255 36.36 47.16 -7.74
C ALA A 255 35.93 46.74 -9.15
#